data_AF-A0A7J4VFN1-F1
#
_entry.id   AF-A0A7J4VFN1-F1
#
_cell.length_a   1.000
_cell.length_b   1.000
_cell.length_c   1.000
_cell.angle_alpha   90.00
_cell.angle_beta   90.00
_cell.angle_gamma   90.00
#
_symmetry.space_group_name_H-M   'P 1'
#
loop_
_entity.id
_entity.type
_entity.pdbx_description
1 polymer ?
#
loop_
_entity_poly.entity_id
_entity_poly.type
_entity_poly.pdbx_seq_one_letter_code
_entity_poly.pdbx_strand_id
1 'polypeptide(L)'
;IFMQFDLIGALQWSFASIILTIVVMDIVDTIGTLTALSMVGGMLDKDGHLPDMHKPMLSDAIATTLAGFLGTTTAGAYIDSATGIEAGGRTGLTAVVTAFLFLVALFLSPFVAAIPAYAYSPALIVVGLLMIGMVTKINFNDFSEAVPVFATLVLMAFSYNIGIGMTGGFIVYIIFKTAAGKRSEISAGMWALGIISMLLFIIYPY
;
A
#
# COMPACT_ATOMS: atom_id res chain seq x y z
N ILE A 1 -2.84 -5.27 25.17
CA ILE A 1 -3.07 -4.72 23.82
C ILE A 1 -2.96 -3.21 23.84
N PHE A 2 -3.79 -2.48 24.60
CA PHE A 2 -3.66 -1.02 24.74
C PHE A 2 -2.35 -0.61 25.45
N MET A 3 -1.54 0.23 24.81
CA MET A 3 -0.29 0.80 25.33
C MET A 3 0.75 -0.21 25.89
N GLN A 4 0.76 -1.45 25.42
CA GLN A 4 1.78 -2.45 25.79
C GLN A 4 2.98 -2.38 24.84
N PHE A 5 3.68 -1.25 24.83
CA PHE A 5 4.87 -1.09 24.00
C PHE A 5 6.09 -1.76 24.63
N ASP A 6 6.73 -2.65 23.88
CA ASP A 6 8.09 -3.08 24.19
C ASP A 6 9.11 -2.22 23.43
N LEU A 7 9.30 -0.99 23.90
CA LEU A 7 10.26 -0.05 23.31
C LEU A 7 11.71 -0.52 23.44
N ILE A 8 12.00 -1.31 24.49
CA ILE A 8 13.34 -1.82 24.77
C ILE A 8 13.66 -2.98 23.83
N GLY A 9 12.68 -3.87 23.58
CA GLY A 9 12.77 -4.91 22.54
C GLY A 9 12.84 -4.32 21.13
N ALA A 10 12.06 -3.28 20.84
CA ALA A 10 12.05 -2.63 19.53
C ALA A 10 13.39 -1.94 19.18
N LEU A 11 14.15 -1.47 20.17
CA LEU A 11 15.47 -0.84 19.95
C LEU A 11 16.61 -1.85 19.75
N GLN A 12 16.34 -3.16 19.85
CA GLN A 12 17.34 -4.17 19.57
C GLN A 12 17.72 -4.18 18.09
N TRP A 13 18.99 -4.48 17.82
CA TRP A 13 19.52 -4.40 16.46
C TRP A 13 18.89 -5.42 15.49
N SER A 14 18.34 -6.50 16.05
CA SER A 14 17.52 -7.50 15.34
C SER A 14 16.18 -6.94 14.83
N PHE A 15 15.60 -5.96 15.51
CA PHE A 15 14.30 -5.37 15.14
C PHE A 15 14.44 -4.14 14.25
N ALA A 16 15.60 -3.49 14.22
CA ALA A 16 15.83 -2.31 13.40
C ALA A 16 15.61 -2.59 11.90
N SER A 17 15.99 -3.77 11.41
CA SER A 17 15.75 -4.19 10.03
C SER A 17 14.27 -4.42 9.74
N ILE A 18 13.52 -5.00 10.67
CA ILE A 18 12.05 -5.18 10.57
C ILE A 18 11.36 -3.82 10.52
N ILE A 19 11.70 -2.94 11.46
CA ILE A 19 11.11 -1.60 11.57
C ILE A 19 11.37 -0.81 10.30
N LEU A 20 12.61 -0.81 9.81
CA LEU A 20 12.97 -0.13 8.57
C LEU A 20 12.15 -0.67 7.38
N THR A 21 12.00 -1.99 7.30
CA THR A 21 11.23 -2.65 6.23
C THR A 21 9.76 -2.24 6.28
N ILE A 22 9.14 -2.31 7.46
CA ILE A 22 7.72 -1.95 7.63
C ILE A 22 7.50 -0.47 7.33
N VAL A 23 8.36 0.43 7.80
CA VAL A 23 8.23 1.87 7.54
C VAL A 23 8.34 2.17 6.04
N VAL A 24 9.29 1.55 5.33
CA VAL A 24 9.44 1.76 3.89
C VAL A 24 8.23 1.21 3.14
N MET A 25 7.77 0.02 3.52
CA MET A 25 6.58 -0.60 2.94
C MET A 25 5.33 0.27 3.18
N ASP A 26 5.15 0.81 4.38
CA ASP A 26 4.03 1.67 4.77
C ASP A 26 4.02 2.98 3.97
N ILE A 27 5.16 3.69 3.88
CA ILE A 27 5.27 4.92 3.08
C ILE A 27 4.89 4.66 1.62
N VAL A 28 5.38 3.56 1.05
CA VAL A 28 5.12 3.21 -0.35
C VAL A 28 3.67 2.80 -0.55
N ASP A 29 3.10 2.01 0.36
CA ASP A 29 1.71 1.58 0.32
C ASP A 29 0.77 2.79 0.41
N THR A 30 1.05 3.73 1.31
CA THR A 30 0.29 4.99 1.44
C THR A 30 0.38 5.82 0.16
N ILE A 31 1.57 6.03 -0.40
CA ILE A 31 1.74 6.79 -1.66
C ILE A 31 1.01 6.09 -2.81
N GLY A 32 1.20 4.77 -2.94
CA GLY A 32 0.60 3.96 -4.01
C GLY A 32 -0.92 3.96 -3.93
N THR A 33 -1.47 3.71 -2.75
CA THR A 33 -2.91 3.65 -2.52
C THR A 33 -3.56 5.03 -2.64
N LEU A 34 -2.97 6.09 -2.09
CA LEU A 34 -3.49 7.45 -2.28
C LEU A 34 -3.50 7.86 -3.75
N THR A 35 -2.45 7.53 -4.51
CA THR A 35 -2.36 7.84 -5.94
C THR A 35 -3.40 7.03 -6.73
N ALA A 36 -3.56 5.74 -6.42
CA ALA A 36 -4.55 4.87 -7.05
C ALA A 36 -5.99 5.34 -6.79
N LEU A 37 -6.35 5.62 -5.54
CA LEU A 37 -7.67 6.12 -5.17
C LEU A 37 -7.94 7.51 -5.77
N SER A 38 -6.92 8.36 -5.84
CA SER A 38 -7.03 9.68 -6.48
C SER A 38 -7.23 9.58 -7.98
N MET A 39 -6.63 8.59 -8.64
CA MET A 39 -6.88 8.29 -10.05
C MET A 39 -8.34 7.86 -10.27
N VAL A 40 -8.86 6.95 -9.45
CA VAL A 40 -10.25 6.48 -9.51
C VAL A 40 -11.24 7.63 -9.23
N GLY A 41 -10.92 8.49 -8.27
CA GLY A 41 -11.73 9.65 -7.90
C GLY A 41 -11.67 10.83 -8.88
N GLY A 42 -10.75 10.79 -9.86
CA GLY A 42 -10.51 11.91 -10.77
C GLY A 42 -9.95 13.15 -10.06
N MET A 43 -9.14 12.94 -9.01
CA MET A 43 -8.58 13.98 -8.14
C MET A 43 -7.13 14.35 -8.51
N LEU A 44 -6.53 13.66 -9.50
CA LEU A 44 -5.20 13.97 -10.01
C LEU A 44 -5.22 15.21 -10.91
N ASP A 45 -4.13 15.96 -10.89
CA ASP A 45 -3.91 17.08 -11.81
C ASP A 45 -3.60 16.61 -13.25
N LYS A 46 -3.35 17.57 -14.15
CA LYS A 46 -3.08 17.29 -15.57
C LYS A 46 -1.79 16.51 -15.81
N ASP A 47 -0.88 16.57 -14.85
CA ASP A 47 0.42 15.90 -14.90
C ASP A 47 0.36 14.54 -14.18
N GLY A 48 -0.81 14.15 -13.65
CA GLY A 48 -1.03 12.89 -12.96
C GLY A 48 -0.62 12.91 -11.48
N HIS A 49 -0.35 14.08 -10.90
CA HIS A 49 0.02 14.21 -9.49
C HIS A 49 -1.19 14.53 -8.61
N LEU A 50 -1.12 14.10 -7.35
CA LEU A 50 -2.11 14.47 -6.34
C LEU A 50 -1.74 15.85 -5.76
N PRO A 51 -2.55 16.90 -5.98
CA PRO A 51 -2.30 18.21 -5.35
C PRO A 51 -2.30 18.09 -3.82
N ASP A 52 -1.40 18.81 -3.17
CA ASP A 52 -1.25 18.83 -1.71
C ASP A 52 -1.04 17.44 -1.06
N MET A 53 -0.33 16.50 -1.71
CA MET A 53 -0.11 15.13 -1.22
C MET A 53 0.42 15.05 0.23
N HIS A 54 1.11 16.07 0.72
CA HIS A 54 1.52 16.17 2.13
C HIS A 54 0.33 16.07 3.12
N LYS A 55 -0.83 16.66 2.81
CA LYS A 55 -2.01 16.66 3.69
C LYS A 55 -2.56 15.25 3.95
N PRO A 56 -2.88 14.43 2.92
CA PRO A 56 -3.33 13.06 3.15
C PRO A 56 -2.23 12.18 3.75
N MET A 57 -0.96 12.36 3.38
CA MET A 57 0.15 11.64 4.03
C MET A 57 0.28 11.95 5.52
N LEU A 58 0.06 13.21 5.92
CA LEU A 58 0.05 13.59 7.34
C LEU A 58 -1.13 12.95 8.08
N SER A 59 -2.31 12.90 7.45
CA SER A 59 -3.48 12.23 8.02
C SER A 59 -3.24 10.74 8.24
N ASP A 60 -2.60 10.08 7.27
CA ASP A 60 -2.22 8.68 7.34
C ASP A 60 -1.19 8.42 8.45
N ALA A 61 -0.12 9.23 8.52
CA ALA A 61 0.89 9.13 9.58
C ALA A 61 0.29 9.29 10.98
N ILE A 62 -0.66 10.22 11.16
CA ILE A 62 -1.38 10.40 12.43
C ILE A 62 -2.24 9.16 12.73
N ALA A 63 -2.98 8.65 11.75
CA ALA A 63 -3.83 7.47 11.90
C ALA A 63 -3.00 6.22 12.28
N THR A 64 -1.93 5.93 11.54
CA THR A 64 -1.01 4.81 11.81
C THR A 64 -0.34 4.92 13.18
N THR A 65 0.09 6.13 13.58
CA THR A 65 0.67 6.35 14.90
C THR A 65 -0.33 6.05 16.01
N LEU A 66 -1.57 6.58 15.89
CA LEU A 66 -2.64 6.32 16.86
C LEU A 66 -3.07 4.85 16.89
N ALA A 67 -3.09 4.19 15.74
CA ALA A 67 -3.36 2.76 15.62
C ALA A 67 -2.34 1.92 16.41
N GLY A 68 -1.05 2.29 16.34
CA GLY A 68 0.00 1.69 17.17
C GLY A 68 -0.25 1.85 18.67
N PHE A 69 -0.69 3.04 19.14
CA PHE A 69 -1.07 3.27 20.54
C PHE A 69 -2.26 2.42 21.00
N LEU A 70 -3.21 2.21 20.11
CA LEU A 70 -4.38 1.37 20.34
C LEU A 70 -4.05 -0.13 20.30
N GLY A 71 -2.85 -0.50 19.83
CA GLY A 71 -2.39 -1.88 19.70
C GLY A 71 -2.97 -2.61 18.48
N THR A 72 -3.34 -1.86 17.44
CA THR A 72 -3.83 -2.40 16.16
C THR A 72 -2.73 -2.35 15.10
N THR A 73 -2.99 -2.93 13.92
CA THR A 73 -2.11 -2.80 12.76
C THR A 73 -2.12 -1.38 12.19
N THR A 74 -1.26 -1.11 11.21
CA THR A 74 -1.25 0.17 10.47
C THR A 74 -2.65 0.48 9.92
N ALA A 75 -3.03 1.76 9.98
CA ALA A 75 -4.34 2.24 9.60
C ALA A 75 -4.15 3.36 8.58
N GLY A 76 -4.77 3.21 7.41
CA GLY A 76 -4.54 4.13 6.32
C GLY A 76 -5.64 4.10 5.27
N ALA A 77 -5.32 4.64 4.10
CA ALA A 77 -6.21 4.56 2.95
C ALA A 77 -6.27 3.11 2.44
N TYR A 78 -7.47 2.55 2.32
CA TYR A 78 -7.66 1.21 1.78
C TYR A 78 -8.02 1.28 0.30
N ILE A 79 -7.33 0.50 -0.52
CA ILE A 79 -7.56 0.40 -1.96
C ILE A 79 -9.00 -0.05 -2.31
N ASP A 80 -9.63 -0.84 -1.44
CA ASP A 80 -11.03 -1.25 -1.56
C ASP A 80 -12.02 -0.06 -1.55
N SER A 81 -11.59 1.08 -1.00
CA SER A 81 -12.35 2.34 -1.02
C SER A 81 -12.60 2.85 -2.43
N ALA A 82 -11.88 2.34 -3.44
CA ALA A 82 -12.14 2.61 -4.86
C ALA A 82 -13.61 2.32 -5.22
N THR A 83 -14.16 1.20 -4.73
CA THR A 83 -15.57 0.82 -4.97
C THR A 83 -16.54 1.84 -4.36
N GLY A 84 -16.22 2.38 -3.18
CA GLY A 84 -17.00 3.45 -2.56
C GLY A 84 -16.92 4.78 -3.33
N ILE A 85 -15.75 5.11 -3.88
CA ILE A 85 -15.54 6.30 -4.72
C ILE A 85 -16.32 6.18 -6.03
N GLU A 86 -16.33 5.00 -6.66
CA GLU A 86 -17.11 4.69 -7.86
C GLU A 86 -18.61 4.78 -7.61
N ALA A 87 -19.07 4.35 -6.42
CA ALA A 87 -20.46 4.51 -5.98
C ALA A 87 -20.84 5.96 -5.64
N GLY A 88 -19.91 6.93 -5.73
CA GLY A 88 -20.15 8.36 -5.51
C GLY A 88 -19.63 8.91 -4.18
N GLY A 89 -18.99 8.09 -3.35
CA GLY A 89 -18.39 8.46 -2.06
C GLY A 89 -17.11 9.28 -2.18
N ARG A 90 -17.22 10.54 -2.60
CA ARG A 90 -16.06 11.43 -2.89
C ARG A 90 -15.79 12.49 -1.82
N THR A 91 -16.44 12.40 -0.67
CA THR A 91 -16.33 13.40 0.40
C THR A 91 -15.79 12.79 1.69
N GLY A 92 -15.12 13.60 2.51
CA GLY A 92 -14.67 13.19 3.84
C GLY A 92 -15.80 12.74 4.76
N LEU A 93 -17.03 13.23 4.55
CA LEU A 93 -18.22 12.77 5.27
C LEU A 93 -18.48 11.28 5.02
N THR A 94 -18.21 10.79 3.82
CA THR A 94 -18.31 9.35 3.49
C THR A 94 -17.39 8.53 4.37
N ALA A 95 -16.12 8.97 4.54
CA ALA A 95 -15.16 8.30 5.40
C ALA A 95 -15.60 8.31 6.87
N VAL A 96 -16.12 9.43 7.37
CA VAL A 96 -16.63 9.55 8.75
C VAL A 96 -17.84 8.64 9.00
N VAL A 97 -18.79 8.60 8.06
CA VAL A 97 -19.97 7.72 8.17
C VAL A 97 -19.54 6.26 8.12
N THR A 98 -18.63 5.88 7.23
CA THR A 98 -18.08 4.52 7.17
C THR A 98 -17.38 4.15 8.47
N ALA A 99 -16.52 5.02 9.02
CA ALA A 99 -15.87 4.79 10.30
C ALA A 99 -16.87 4.60 11.45
N PHE A 100 -17.93 5.40 11.50
CA PHE A 100 -19.00 5.25 12.49
C PHE A 100 -19.75 3.92 12.34
N LEU A 101 -20.07 3.51 11.11
CA LEU A 101 -20.70 2.22 10.83
C LEU A 101 -19.81 1.04 11.24
N PHE A 102 -18.50 1.11 10.98
CA PHE A 102 -17.55 0.11 11.46
C PHE A 102 -17.46 0.07 12.98
N LEU A 103 -17.51 1.22 13.66
CA LEU A 103 -17.55 1.29 15.12
C LEU A 103 -18.81 0.62 15.68
N VAL A 104 -19.98 0.85 15.07
CA VAL A 104 -21.22 0.15 15.45
C VAL A 104 -21.13 -1.34 15.14
N ALA A 105 -20.50 -1.73 14.03
CA ALA A 105 -20.31 -3.13 13.65
C ALA A 105 -19.44 -3.91 14.66
N LEU A 106 -18.58 -3.24 15.45
CA LEU A 106 -17.81 -3.91 16.51
C LEU A 106 -18.72 -4.54 17.58
N PHE A 107 -19.89 -3.98 17.87
CA PHE A 107 -20.87 -4.62 18.77
C PHE A 107 -21.48 -5.89 18.17
N LEU A 108 -21.48 -6.00 16.84
CA LEU A 108 -21.92 -7.18 16.10
C LEU A 108 -20.74 -8.14 15.80
N SER A 109 -19.51 -7.81 16.19
CA SER A 109 -18.33 -8.65 15.98
C SER A 109 -18.51 -10.13 16.40
N PRO A 110 -19.17 -10.50 17.53
CA PRO A 110 -19.37 -11.91 17.85
C PRO A 110 -20.28 -12.65 16.84
N PHE A 111 -21.23 -11.94 16.21
CA PHE A 111 -22.08 -12.50 15.17
C PHE A 111 -21.32 -12.61 13.83
N VAL A 112 -20.51 -11.61 13.50
CA VAL A 112 -19.67 -11.62 12.29
C VAL A 112 -18.64 -12.75 12.35
N ALA A 113 -18.04 -12.99 13.52
CA ALA A 113 -17.09 -14.09 13.72
C ALA A 113 -17.70 -15.49 13.58
N ALA A 114 -19.03 -15.62 13.73
CA ALA A 114 -19.75 -16.87 13.52
C ALA A 114 -20.06 -17.15 12.04
N ILE A 115 -19.85 -16.17 11.14
CA ILE A 115 -20.10 -16.32 9.71
C ILE A 115 -19.00 -17.19 9.08
N PRO A 116 -19.35 -18.30 8.43
CA PRO A 116 -18.36 -19.16 7.79
C PRO A 116 -17.67 -18.49 6.61
N ALA A 117 -16.40 -18.85 6.35
CA ALA A 117 -15.59 -18.27 5.29
C ALA A 117 -16.22 -18.35 3.89
N TYR A 118 -16.91 -19.46 3.59
CA TYR A 118 -17.58 -19.66 2.31
C TYR A 118 -18.70 -18.66 2.02
N ALA A 119 -19.27 -18.00 3.05
CA ALA A 119 -20.33 -17.02 2.87
C ALA A 119 -19.82 -15.67 2.35
N TYR A 120 -18.61 -15.24 2.74
CA TYR A 120 -18.03 -13.96 2.32
C TYR A 120 -16.93 -14.09 1.26
N SER A 121 -16.40 -15.29 1.03
CA SER A 121 -15.36 -15.52 0.00
C SER A 121 -15.75 -15.06 -1.41
N PRO A 122 -16.99 -15.29 -1.92
CA PRO A 122 -17.36 -14.80 -3.25
C PRO A 122 -17.30 -13.28 -3.38
N ALA A 123 -17.68 -12.56 -2.32
CA ALA A 123 -17.60 -11.10 -2.31
C ALA A 123 -16.14 -10.62 -2.40
N LEU A 124 -15.23 -11.24 -1.64
CA LEU A 124 -13.80 -10.92 -1.69
C LEU A 124 -13.18 -11.22 -3.06
N ILE A 125 -13.61 -12.28 -3.75
CA ILE A 125 -13.15 -12.59 -5.11
C ILE A 125 -13.57 -11.47 -6.08
N VAL A 126 -14.81 -10.99 -5.98
CA VAL A 126 -15.29 -9.89 -6.83
C VAL A 126 -14.53 -8.60 -6.54
N VAL A 127 -14.26 -8.29 -5.27
CA VAL A 127 -13.45 -7.12 -4.88
C VAL A 127 -12.05 -7.22 -5.50
N GLY A 128 -11.38 -8.36 -5.39
CA GLY A 128 -10.08 -8.59 -6.01
C GLY A 128 -10.12 -8.44 -7.55
N LEU A 129 -11.18 -8.90 -8.20
CA LEU A 129 -11.36 -8.74 -9.65
C LEU A 129 -11.50 -7.26 -10.05
N LEU A 130 -12.22 -6.46 -9.26
CA LEU A 130 -12.35 -5.02 -9.48
C LEU A 130 -10.99 -4.31 -9.33
N MET A 131 -10.19 -4.70 -8.33
CA MET A 131 -8.86 -4.12 -8.10
C MET A 131 -7.87 -4.41 -9.23
N ILE A 132 -7.96 -5.57 -9.90
CA ILE A 132 -7.14 -5.89 -11.08
C ILE A 132 -7.38 -4.90 -12.23
N GLY A 133 -8.52 -4.22 -12.28
CA GLY A 133 -8.81 -3.18 -13.26
C GLY A 133 -7.73 -2.09 -13.34
N MET A 134 -7.04 -1.80 -12.24
CA MET A 134 -5.94 -0.81 -12.22
C MET A 134 -4.76 -1.21 -13.12
N VAL A 135 -4.54 -2.50 -13.37
CA VAL A 135 -3.50 -3.00 -14.29
C VAL A 135 -3.74 -2.48 -15.71
N THR A 136 -4.98 -2.23 -16.11
CA THR A 136 -5.31 -1.69 -17.43
C THR A 136 -4.83 -0.26 -17.67
N LYS A 137 -4.48 0.47 -16.61
CA LYS A 137 -3.94 1.84 -16.69
C LYS A 137 -2.43 1.87 -17.00
N ILE A 138 -1.78 0.72 -17.00
CA ILE A 138 -0.35 0.61 -17.22
C ILE A 138 -0.03 0.65 -18.71
N ASN A 139 1.00 1.41 -19.09
CA ASN A 139 1.44 1.50 -20.48
C ASN A 139 2.29 0.29 -20.88
N PHE A 140 1.63 -0.76 -21.37
CA PHE A 140 2.31 -1.98 -21.84
C PHE A 140 3.12 -1.82 -23.14
N ASN A 141 3.04 -0.66 -23.82
CA ASN A 141 3.83 -0.42 -25.03
C ASN A 141 5.29 -0.06 -24.72
N ASP A 142 5.57 0.41 -23.50
CA ASP A 142 6.93 0.70 -23.06
C ASP A 142 7.49 -0.48 -22.25
N PHE A 143 8.38 -1.26 -22.88
CA PHE A 143 9.04 -2.39 -22.21
C PHE A 143 9.87 -1.99 -20.99
N SER A 144 10.32 -0.73 -20.90
CA SER A 144 11.04 -0.24 -19.72
C SER A 144 10.14 -0.09 -18.49
N GLU A 145 8.82 -0.09 -18.66
CA GLU A 145 7.82 -0.04 -17.57
C GLU A 145 7.03 -1.35 -17.46
N ALA A 146 6.66 -1.95 -18.58
CA ALA A 146 5.89 -3.19 -18.64
C ALA A 146 6.63 -4.37 -17.98
N VAL A 147 7.94 -4.52 -18.22
CA VAL A 147 8.73 -5.62 -17.66
C VAL A 147 8.86 -5.50 -16.13
N PRO A 148 9.22 -4.34 -15.56
CA PRO A 148 9.20 -4.14 -14.11
C PRO A 148 7.84 -4.40 -13.45
N VAL A 149 6.75 -3.90 -14.04
CA VAL A 149 5.40 -4.14 -13.53
C VAL A 149 5.09 -5.63 -13.52
N PHE A 150 5.33 -6.32 -14.63
CA PHE A 150 5.08 -7.75 -14.72
C PHE A 150 5.91 -8.54 -13.72
N ALA A 151 7.21 -8.22 -13.59
CA ALA A 151 8.08 -8.84 -12.61
C ALA A 151 7.58 -8.61 -11.17
N THR A 152 7.12 -7.40 -10.86
CA THR A 152 6.54 -7.06 -9.55
C THR A 152 5.33 -7.93 -9.24
N LEU A 153 4.38 -8.06 -10.19
CA LEU A 153 3.18 -8.89 -10.02
C LEU A 153 3.53 -10.37 -9.81
N VAL A 154 4.48 -10.89 -10.61
CA VAL A 154 4.96 -12.27 -10.51
C VAL A 154 5.63 -12.52 -9.16
N LEU A 155 6.53 -11.61 -8.72
CA LEU A 155 7.20 -11.73 -7.43
C LEU A 155 6.21 -11.70 -6.27
N MET A 156 5.22 -10.80 -6.28
CA MET A 156 4.17 -10.77 -5.25
C MET A 156 3.41 -12.11 -5.19
N ALA A 157 3.01 -12.65 -6.35
CA ALA A 157 2.23 -13.89 -6.42
C ALA A 157 3.04 -15.13 -5.98
N PHE A 158 4.28 -15.27 -6.42
CA PHE A 158 5.10 -16.45 -6.12
C PHE A 158 5.77 -16.39 -4.74
N SER A 159 6.07 -15.20 -4.21
CA SER A 159 6.65 -15.04 -2.88
C SER A 159 5.58 -15.01 -1.77
N TYR A 160 4.29 -14.95 -2.10
CA TYR A 160 3.18 -14.78 -1.15
C TYR A 160 3.40 -13.59 -0.18
N ASN A 161 4.18 -12.60 -0.60
CA ASN A 161 4.60 -11.49 0.22
C ASN A 161 4.66 -10.21 -0.64
N ILE A 162 3.75 -9.29 -0.34
CA ILE A 162 3.62 -8.01 -1.05
C ILE A 162 4.89 -7.17 -0.90
N GLY A 163 5.50 -7.15 0.29
CA GLY A 163 6.73 -6.40 0.57
C GLY A 163 7.92 -6.89 -0.27
N ILE A 164 8.12 -8.21 -0.38
CA ILE A 164 9.16 -8.80 -1.23
C ILE A 164 8.91 -8.46 -2.71
N GLY A 165 7.66 -8.60 -3.16
CA GLY A 165 7.33 -8.29 -4.54
C GLY A 165 7.52 -6.81 -4.89
N MET A 166 7.12 -5.90 -3.99
CA MET A 166 7.26 -4.45 -4.15
C MET A 166 8.73 -4.00 -4.17
N THR A 167 9.52 -4.44 -3.18
CA THR A 167 10.96 -4.10 -3.08
C THR A 167 11.75 -4.70 -4.24
N GLY A 168 11.47 -5.95 -4.62
CA GLY A 168 12.06 -6.56 -5.81
C GLY A 168 11.67 -5.82 -7.09
N GLY A 169 10.40 -5.40 -7.20
CA GLY A 169 9.88 -4.59 -8.28
C GLY A 169 10.63 -3.26 -8.47
N PHE A 170 10.97 -2.57 -7.39
CA PHE A 170 11.75 -1.34 -7.43
C PHE A 170 13.15 -1.53 -7.99
N ILE A 171 13.82 -2.61 -7.60
CA ILE A 171 15.15 -2.96 -8.11
C ILE A 171 15.06 -3.25 -9.61
N VAL A 172 14.09 -4.07 -10.03
CA VAL A 172 13.86 -4.38 -11.44
C VAL A 172 13.56 -3.12 -12.25
N TYR A 173 12.73 -2.22 -11.72
CA TYR A 173 12.40 -0.95 -12.37
C TYR A 173 13.64 -0.10 -12.64
N ILE A 174 14.48 0.09 -11.61
CA ILE A 174 15.72 0.86 -11.78
C ILE A 174 16.61 0.18 -12.81
N ILE A 175 16.85 -1.13 -12.73
CA ILE A 175 17.73 -1.84 -13.65
C ILE A 175 17.26 -1.67 -15.11
N PHE A 176 15.99 -1.94 -15.39
CA PHE A 176 15.45 -1.88 -16.75
C PHE A 176 15.40 -0.46 -17.30
N LYS A 177 14.96 0.52 -16.49
CA LYS A 177 14.87 1.91 -16.92
C LYS A 177 16.26 2.55 -17.12
N THR A 178 17.24 2.12 -16.33
CA THR A 178 18.66 2.48 -16.49
C THR A 178 19.28 1.84 -17.73
N ALA A 179 18.97 0.57 -18.00
CA ALA A 179 19.44 -0.17 -19.17
C ALA A 179 18.83 0.37 -20.48
N ALA A 180 17.58 0.86 -20.44
CA ALA A 180 16.91 1.53 -21.55
C ALA A 180 17.43 2.97 -21.81
N GLY A 181 18.41 3.45 -21.04
CA GLY A 181 18.96 4.80 -21.17
C GLY A 181 18.09 5.92 -20.60
N LYS A 182 16.93 5.60 -20.02
CA LYS A 182 15.94 6.56 -19.50
C LYS A 182 16.20 6.96 -18.04
N ARG A 183 17.47 7.21 -17.69
CA ARG A 183 17.87 7.51 -16.30
C ARG A 183 17.23 8.79 -15.75
N SER A 184 16.97 9.78 -16.62
CA SER A 184 16.37 11.07 -16.25
C SER A 184 14.91 10.97 -15.81
N GLU A 185 14.22 9.88 -16.16
CA GLU A 185 12.83 9.65 -15.76
C GLU A 185 12.72 9.00 -14.36
N ILE A 186 13.85 8.54 -13.79
CA ILE A 186 13.87 7.93 -12.46
C ILE A 186 14.02 9.05 -11.42
N SER A 187 12.99 9.23 -10.59
CA SER A 187 13.02 10.21 -9.51
C SER A 187 14.10 9.86 -8.46
N ALA A 188 14.60 10.88 -7.75
CA ALA A 188 15.56 10.68 -6.67
C ALA A 188 14.99 9.78 -5.54
N GLY A 189 13.69 9.87 -5.28
CA GLY A 189 12.99 9.01 -4.33
C GLY A 189 12.99 7.54 -4.76
N MET A 190 12.80 7.27 -6.06
CA MET A 190 12.85 5.89 -6.58
C MET A 190 14.25 5.30 -6.46
N TRP A 191 15.31 6.09 -6.69
CA TRP A 191 16.68 5.68 -6.44
C TRP A 191 16.94 5.35 -4.98
N ALA A 192 16.46 6.18 -4.06
CA ALA A 192 16.56 5.92 -2.62
C ALA A 192 15.84 4.61 -2.24
N LEU A 193 14.60 4.43 -2.70
CA LEU A 193 13.81 3.22 -2.46
C LEU A 193 14.48 1.96 -3.02
N GLY A 194 15.06 2.02 -4.22
CA GLY A 194 15.75 0.88 -4.80
C GLY A 194 17.06 0.53 -4.10
N ILE A 195 17.83 1.53 -3.63
CA ILE A 195 19.03 1.28 -2.81
C ILE A 195 18.63 0.65 -1.47
N ILE A 196 17.60 1.18 -0.81
CA ILE A 196 17.10 0.62 0.45
C ILE A 196 16.57 -0.80 0.24
N SER A 197 15.86 -1.05 -0.87
CA SER A 197 15.39 -2.38 -1.24
C SER A 197 16.56 -3.34 -1.47
N MET A 198 17.63 -2.90 -2.15
CA MET A 198 18.85 -3.70 -2.29
C MET A 198 19.49 -4.01 -0.93
N LEU A 199 19.59 -3.01 -0.05
CA LEU A 199 20.11 -3.21 1.30
C LEU A 199 19.28 -4.21 2.10
N LEU A 200 17.95 -4.16 1.95
CA LEU A 200 17.05 -5.14 2.57
C LEU A 200 17.42 -6.56 2.11
N PHE A 201 17.53 -6.84 0.81
CA PHE A 201 17.90 -8.19 0.35
C PHE A 201 19.31 -8.63 0.76
N ILE A 202 20.23 -7.70 1.03
CA ILE A 202 21.60 -8.01 1.48
C ILE A 202 21.64 -8.26 3.00
N ILE A 203 20.89 -7.49 3.79
CA ILE A 203 20.91 -7.52 5.26
C ILE A 203 19.92 -8.55 5.82
N TYR A 204 18.89 -8.91 5.06
CA TYR A 204 17.89 -9.92 5.39
C TYR A 204 18.17 -11.23 4.61
N PRO A 205 19.19 -12.03 4.99
CA PRO A 205 19.28 -13.39 4.51
C PRO A 205 18.23 -14.20 5.29
N TYR A 206 17.12 -14.52 4.62
CA TYR A 206 16.08 -15.49 5.01
C TYR A 206 16.04 -15.94 6.48
#